data_AF-A0A374UNW1-F1
#
_entry.id   AF-A0A374UNW1-F1
#
_cell.length_a   1.000
_cell.length_b   1.000
_cell.length_c   1.000
_cell.angle_alpha   90.00
_cell.angle_beta   90.00
_cell.angle_gamma   90.00
#
_symmetry.space_group_name_H-M   'P 1'
#
loop_
_entity.id
_entity.type
_entity.pdbx_description
1 polymer ?
#
loop_
_entity_poly.entity_id
_entity_poly.type
_entity_poly.pdbx_seq_one_letter_code
_entity_poly.pdbx_strand_id
1 'polypeptide(L)'
;MILWQQKMCVRLSERRTTLQSKKKQDKAGITALYCRLSRDDGVEGDSNSVANQKKLLKRFAKENGLTNTRYYVDDGYTGTNFERPGFQKMIEDIDLGYISTVIVKDLSRLGRRYDMVGYYMDTYFPDRDVRFIAVNDNIDSDEGESEIAPFKNVLNEFYARDISKKCRSSYSIRGSTGEPLAPPPYGYIKSPDNSKKWVIDPEAAQVVRDIFKMALEGKSNETIARILQERKVLIPMAYWQEKGIRKGGKVTQPNKYKWCKTTVTKILTQQDYCGDIINFKTYSKSYKNKKRYDNPKENWVIFKDVHEPIISRDDFELVQMLVVKTKRRAPKQENGEKNMFCDFLYCADCGSKLWYHTNTTNKEIHYFSCSNYKKDTRGNCETRHYIRADAIEQIVMLELKRLAKYLESHEEEFAKLLAEKTNADMLAEQKTLETELNRATARNEMLTSLFAKTYEDNVSGKLSDEMYMELSHKYEVERLELKTKIFEYKERLAKISEMEQNKDDFLKAVRKFMEMESLTAPMLRELIDHIDVYEKEGGKKNYTQRIVIYYRFVGYLELPSSDDENYKANTRKGVDVEYIPTVKSA
;
A
#
# COMPACT_ATOMS: atom_id res chain seq x y z
N MET A 1 -6.98 -6.31 27.60
CA MET A 1 -8.22 -5.64 27.11
C MET A 1 -9.20 -6.62 26.44
N ILE A 2 -8.76 -7.59 25.64
CA ILE A 2 -9.69 -8.53 24.96
C ILE A 2 -10.32 -9.57 25.92
N LEU A 3 -9.58 -10.07 26.92
CA LEU A 3 -10.09 -11.01 27.94
C LEU A 3 -11.04 -10.38 28.98
N TRP A 4 -11.10 -9.05 29.07
CA TRP A 4 -12.02 -8.33 29.98
C TRP A 4 -13.39 -8.09 29.31
N GLN A 5 -13.41 -7.86 27.99
CA GLN A 5 -14.65 -7.74 27.21
C GLN A 5 -15.41 -9.06 27.09
N GLN A 6 -14.71 -10.20 26.93
CA GLN A 6 -15.37 -11.51 26.84
C GLN A 6 -16.07 -11.95 28.15
N LYS A 7 -15.54 -11.57 29.33
CA LYS A 7 -16.16 -11.91 30.63
C LYS A 7 -17.38 -11.02 30.98
N MET A 8 -17.52 -9.82 30.42
CA MET A 8 -18.71 -8.98 30.60
C MET A 8 -19.90 -9.45 29.75
N CYS A 9 -19.67 -9.91 28.52
CA CYS A 9 -20.75 -10.39 27.64
C CYS A 9 -21.49 -11.62 28.18
N VAL A 10 -20.77 -12.59 28.77
CA VAL A 10 -21.39 -13.83 29.28
C VAL A 10 -22.22 -13.59 30.55
N ARG A 11 -21.84 -12.62 31.39
CA ARG A 11 -22.58 -12.30 32.63
C ARG A 11 -23.84 -11.46 32.40
N LEU A 12 -23.94 -10.78 31.25
CA LEU A 12 -25.11 -9.99 30.85
C LEU A 12 -26.17 -10.84 30.14
N SER A 13 -25.79 -11.92 29.43
CA SER A 13 -26.75 -12.81 28.78
C SER A 13 -27.57 -13.62 29.79
N GLU A 14 -26.97 -14.08 30.90
CA GLU A 14 -27.68 -14.88 31.92
C GLU A 14 -28.71 -14.07 32.74
N ARG A 15 -28.56 -12.74 32.83
CA ARG A 15 -29.59 -11.87 33.43
C ARG A 15 -30.71 -11.48 32.47
N ARG A 16 -30.51 -11.66 31.16
CA ARG A 16 -31.49 -11.27 30.14
C ARG A 16 -32.64 -12.28 30.02
N THR A 17 -32.38 -13.55 30.33
CA THR A 17 -33.35 -14.65 30.20
C THR A 17 -34.46 -14.65 31.26
N THR A 18 -34.31 -13.91 32.37
CA THR A 18 -35.29 -13.92 33.48
C THR A 18 -36.27 -12.73 33.48
N LEU A 19 -36.19 -11.81 32.50
CA LEU A 19 -37.06 -10.62 32.46
C LEU A 19 -37.95 -10.51 31.21
N GLN A 20 -37.80 -11.38 30.22
CA GLN A 20 -38.66 -11.41 29.02
C GLN A 20 -39.91 -12.27 29.22
N SER A 21 -40.71 -11.97 30.24
CA SER A 21 -42.12 -12.35 30.25
C SER A 21 -42.95 -11.37 31.08
N LYS A 22 -43.19 -10.17 30.53
CA LYS A 22 -44.39 -9.37 30.88
C LYS A 22 -44.55 -8.17 29.94
N LYS A 23 -45.60 -8.29 29.12
CA LYS A 23 -46.55 -7.25 28.63
C LYS A 23 -45.98 -5.97 28.01
N LYS A 24 -46.32 -5.78 26.73
CA LYS A 24 -46.82 -4.52 26.15
C LYS A 24 -47.69 -3.79 27.19
N GLN A 25 -47.12 -2.79 27.82
CA GLN A 25 -47.82 -1.75 28.56
C GLN A 25 -47.14 -0.44 28.15
N ASP A 26 -47.94 0.57 27.81
CA ASP A 26 -47.51 1.93 27.52
C ASP A 26 -46.44 2.39 28.52
N LYS A 27 -45.17 2.30 28.13
CA LYS A 27 -44.11 2.95 28.89
C LYS A 27 -44.13 4.41 28.48
N ALA A 28 -44.77 5.23 29.30
CA ALA A 28 -44.51 6.66 29.36
C ALA A 28 -43.05 6.88 29.80
N GLY A 29 -42.11 6.60 28.89
CA GLY A 29 -40.69 6.82 29.09
C GLY A 29 -40.39 8.31 29.18
N ILE A 30 -39.23 8.64 29.74
CA ILE A 30 -38.82 10.05 29.90
C ILE A 30 -38.55 10.63 28.50
N THR A 31 -39.14 11.80 28.23
CA THR A 31 -38.81 12.59 27.05
C THR A 31 -37.61 13.49 27.38
N ALA A 32 -36.43 13.14 26.87
CA ALA A 32 -35.21 13.91 27.07
C ALA A 32 -35.18 15.15 26.16
N LEU A 33 -35.10 16.34 26.76
CA LEU A 33 -34.93 17.61 26.06
C LEU A 33 -33.47 18.05 26.16
N TYR A 34 -32.70 17.86 25.09
CA TYR A 34 -31.28 18.16 25.09
C TYR A 34 -30.99 19.56 24.53
N CYS A 35 -30.35 20.41 25.34
CA CYS A 35 -30.01 21.79 25.01
C CYS A 35 -28.48 21.98 25.06
N ARG A 36 -27.92 22.69 24.09
CA ARG A 36 -26.48 22.96 24.05
C ARG A 36 -26.16 24.37 23.56
N LEU A 37 -25.21 25.03 24.23
CA LEU A 37 -24.62 26.29 23.77
C LEU A 37 -23.11 26.10 23.52
N SER A 38 -22.64 26.50 22.33
CA SER A 38 -21.24 26.37 21.94
C SER A 38 -20.42 27.56 22.44
N ARG A 39 -19.14 27.33 22.77
CA ARG A 39 -18.21 28.40 23.17
C ARG A 39 -17.79 29.33 22.02
N ASP A 40 -17.88 28.85 20.78
CA ASP A 40 -17.55 29.60 19.54
C ASP A 40 -18.73 30.42 19.01
N ASP A 41 -19.95 30.09 19.45
CA ASP A 41 -21.15 30.82 19.07
C ASP A 41 -21.29 31.91 20.13
N GLY A 42 -20.63 33.06 19.92
CA GLY A 42 -20.70 34.21 20.83
C GLY A 42 -22.15 34.62 21.14
N VAL A 43 -22.34 35.55 22.07
CA VAL A 43 -23.64 36.06 22.55
C VAL A 43 -24.37 36.87 21.44
N GLU A 44 -24.50 36.31 20.24
CA GLU A 44 -25.29 36.84 19.15
C GLU A 44 -26.72 36.30 19.26
N GLY A 45 -27.55 37.13 19.88
CA GLY A 45 -29.01 37.04 19.84
C GLY A 45 -29.64 36.22 20.96
N ASP A 46 -30.65 36.80 21.62
CA ASP A 46 -31.49 36.14 22.62
C ASP A 46 -31.99 34.75 22.14
N SER A 47 -32.19 34.56 20.83
CA SER A 47 -32.74 33.37 20.18
C SER A 47 -31.91 32.08 20.30
N ASN A 48 -30.60 32.17 20.59
CA ASN A 48 -29.73 31.01 20.77
C ASN A 48 -29.45 30.65 22.23
N SER A 49 -29.95 31.45 23.18
CA SER A 49 -29.83 31.16 24.61
C SER A 49 -30.43 29.80 24.96
N VAL A 50 -29.83 29.12 25.94
CA VAL A 50 -30.35 27.86 26.49
C VAL A 50 -31.79 28.03 26.99
N ALA A 51 -32.16 29.21 27.48
CA ALA A 51 -33.52 29.54 27.90
C ALA A 51 -34.54 29.44 26.76
N ASN A 52 -34.20 29.94 25.57
CA ASN A 52 -35.08 29.85 24.40
C ASN A 52 -35.14 28.44 23.81
N GLN A 53 -34.03 27.69 23.84
CA GLN A 53 -34.03 26.27 23.48
C GLN A 53 -34.98 25.48 24.40
N LYS A 54 -34.89 25.67 25.72
CA LYS A 54 -35.80 25.02 26.69
C LYS A 54 -37.27 25.35 26.41
N LYS A 55 -37.60 26.61 26.14
CA LYS A 55 -38.98 27.03 25.82
C LYS A 55 -39.51 26.36 24.55
N LEU A 56 -38.70 26.34 23.48
CA LEU A 56 -39.06 25.71 22.21
C LEU A 56 -39.31 24.21 22.39
N LEU A 57 -38.37 23.50 23.00
CA LEU A 57 -38.45 22.05 23.19
C LEU A 57 -39.61 21.65 24.11
N LYS A 58 -39.84 22.42 25.18
CA LYS A 58 -40.99 22.20 26.07
C LYS A 58 -42.32 22.40 25.38
N ARG A 59 -42.42 23.46 24.55
CA ARG A 59 -43.62 23.76 23.78
C ARG A 59 -43.90 22.64 22.78
N PHE A 60 -42.88 22.24 22.01
CA PHE A 60 -42.99 21.15 21.04
C PHE A 60 -43.41 19.82 21.69
N ALA A 61 -42.78 19.46 22.81
CA ALA A 61 -43.15 18.24 23.55
C ALA A 61 -44.62 18.27 24.02
N LYS A 62 -45.08 19.43 24.51
CA LYS A 62 -46.48 19.61 24.95
C LYS A 62 -47.47 19.53 23.79
N GLU A 63 -47.15 20.16 22.65
CA GLU A 63 -48.01 20.17 21.45
C GLU A 63 -48.12 18.78 20.81
N ASN A 64 -47.07 17.95 20.89
CA ASN A 64 -47.03 16.59 20.35
C ASN A 64 -47.40 15.49 21.37
N GLY A 65 -47.95 15.85 22.53
CA GLY A 65 -48.37 14.88 23.55
C GLY A 65 -47.24 14.09 24.22
N LEU A 66 -45.98 14.51 24.06
CA LEU A 66 -44.80 13.89 24.67
C LEU A 66 -44.70 14.33 26.13
N THR A 67 -45.11 13.45 27.04
CA THR A 67 -45.17 13.71 28.49
C THR A 67 -43.88 13.29 29.19
N ASN A 68 -43.73 13.62 30.49
CA ASN A 68 -42.56 13.27 31.32
C ASN A 68 -41.22 13.82 30.80
N THR A 69 -41.13 15.15 30.60
CA THR A 69 -39.94 15.80 30.03
C THR A 69 -38.82 16.04 31.05
N ARG A 70 -37.58 15.70 30.70
CA ARG A 70 -36.38 15.98 31.51
C ARG A 70 -35.32 16.72 30.70
N TYR A 71 -34.69 17.73 31.29
CA TYR A 71 -33.67 18.53 30.58
C TYR A 71 -32.27 18.00 30.80
N TYR A 72 -31.51 17.93 29.71
CA TYR A 72 -30.08 17.66 29.69
C TYR A 72 -29.40 18.85 29.02
N VAL A 73 -28.47 19.50 29.71
CA VAL A 73 -27.95 20.81 29.30
C VAL A 73 -26.43 20.80 29.34
N ASP A 74 -25.82 21.20 28.22
CA ASP A 74 -24.38 21.43 28.11
C ASP A 74 -24.11 22.88 27.69
N ASP A 75 -23.56 23.68 28.60
CA ASP A 75 -23.21 25.09 28.37
C ASP A 75 -21.69 25.26 28.18
N GLY A 76 -21.28 25.96 27.12
CA GLY A 76 -19.87 26.19 26.79
C GLY A 76 -19.13 25.00 26.16
N TYR A 77 -19.85 23.98 25.67
CA TYR A 77 -19.26 22.77 25.08
C TYR A 77 -19.28 22.80 23.55
N THR A 78 -18.15 22.45 22.93
CA THR A 78 -18.01 22.43 21.47
C THR A 78 -18.82 21.30 20.83
N GLY A 79 -19.35 21.55 19.64
CA GLY A 79 -20.12 20.56 18.87
C GLY A 79 -19.30 19.36 18.39
N THR A 80 -17.97 19.41 18.46
CA THR A 80 -17.07 18.37 17.95
C THR A 80 -16.69 17.31 19.00
N ASN A 81 -16.89 17.58 20.29
CA ASN A 81 -16.64 16.62 21.37
C ASN A 81 -17.94 15.97 21.84
N PHE A 82 -17.98 14.64 22.04
CA PHE A 82 -19.15 13.90 22.56
C PHE A 82 -18.98 13.51 24.04
N GLU A 83 -17.81 13.73 24.62
CA GLU A 83 -17.58 13.61 26.07
C GLU A 83 -18.07 14.88 26.78
N ARG A 84 -19.40 15.06 26.81
CA ARG A 84 -20.06 16.18 27.48
C ARG A 84 -20.89 15.67 28.66
N PRO A 85 -20.89 16.33 29.83
CA PRO A 85 -21.58 15.82 31.01
C PRO A 85 -23.09 15.63 30.84
N GLY A 86 -23.78 16.59 30.22
CA GLY A 86 -25.22 16.52 29.98
C GLY A 86 -25.57 15.46 28.94
N PHE A 87 -24.78 15.37 27.86
CA PHE A 87 -24.93 14.34 26.84
C PHE A 87 -24.65 12.93 27.39
N GLN A 88 -23.55 12.71 28.11
CA GLN A 88 -23.20 11.42 28.70
C GLN A 88 -24.27 10.94 29.68
N LYS A 89 -24.79 11.84 30.52
CA LYS A 89 -25.89 11.50 31.44
C LYS A 89 -27.17 11.09 30.70
N MET A 90 -27.45 11.72 29.55
CA MET A 90 -28.57 11.33 28.70
C MET A 90 -28.35 9.93 28.09
N ILE A 91 -27.14 9.65 27.60
CA ILE A 91 -26.76 8.34 27.06
C ILE A 91 -26.84 7.25 28.14
N GLU A 92 -26.38 7.51 29.36
CA GLU A 92 -26.51 6.61 30.50
C GLU A 92 -27.98 6.32 30.85
N ASP A 93 -28.82 7.35 30.90
CA ASP A 93 -30.25 7.21 31.17
C ASP A 93 -30.98 6.45 30.02
N ILE A 94 -30.47 6.54 28.77
CA ILE A 94 -30.93 5.74 27.62
C ILE A 94 -30.51 4.28 27.77
N ASP A 95 -29.24 4.00 28.11
CA ASP A 95 -28.73 2.63 28.31
C ASP A 95 -29.43 1.91 29.48
N LEU A 96 -29.89 2.66 30.49
CA LEU A 96 -30.73 2.15 31.59
C LEU A 96 -32.19 1.92 31.19
N GLY A 97 -32.59 2.34 29.98
CA GLY A 97 -33.94 2.17 29.44
C GLY A 97 -34.99 3.12 30.04
N TYR A 98 -34.56 4.27 30.58
CA TYR A 98 -35.46 5.26 31.17
C TYR A 98 -35.98 6.28 30.16
N ILE A 99 -35.24 6.53 29.09
CA ILE A 99 -35.60 7.50 28.04
C ILE A 99 -36.19 6.77 26.84
N SER A 100 -37.33 7.24 26.35
CA SER A 100 -37.98 6.72 25.14
C SER A 100 -37.93 7.70 23.96
N THR A 101 -37.69 8.99 24.22
CA THR A 101 -37.69 10.02 23.19
C THR A 101 -36.64 11.09 23.49
N VAL A 102 -35.85 11.48 22.49
CA VAL A 102 -34.86 12.55 22.58
C VAL A 102 -35.24 13.67 21.62
N ILE A 103 -35.37 14.89 22.13
CA ILE A 103 -35.70 16.07 21.33
C ILE A 103 -34.57 17.10 21.41
N VAL A 104 -34.15 17.57 20.24
CA VAL A 104 -33.19 18.66 20.06
C VAL A 104 -33.76 19.78 19.19
N LYS A 105 -33.21 20.99 19.32
CA LYS A 105 -33.64 22.14 18.49
C LYS A 105 -33.30 21.90 17.02
N ASP A 106 -32.06 21.49 16.77
CA ASP A 106 -31.48 21.23 15.45
C ASP A 106 -30.35 20.17 15.62
N LEU A 107 -29.96 19.49 14.54
CA LEU A 107 -28.91 18.47 14.51
C LEU A 107 -27.57 18.99 15.04
N SER A 108 -27.34 20.30 14.89
CA SER A 108 -26.13 20.93 15.41
C SER A 108 -26.02 20.82 16.93
N ARG A 109 -27.14 20.70 17.67
CA ARG A 109 -27.12 20.48 19.13
C ARG A 109 -26.58 19.10 19.47
N LEU A 110 -27.01 18.06 18.76
CA LEU A 110 -26.53 16.69 18.94
C LEU A 110 -25.01 16.65 18.73
N GLY A 111 -24.53 17.15 17.59
CA GLY A 111 -23.10 17.33 17.36
C GLY A 111 -22.76 17.87 15.97
N ARG A 112 -21.48 18.16 15.76
CA ARG A 112 -20.90 18.65 14.50
C ARG A 112 -20.00 17.59 13.82
N ARG A 113 -19.70 16.47 14.48
CA ARG A 113 -19.01 15.32 13.87
C ARG A 113 -20.03 14.39 13.23
N TYR A 114 -20.07 14.40 11.91
CA TYR A 114 -21.04 13.67 11.12
C TYR A 114 -21.00 12.15 11.34
N ASP A 115 -19.82 11.55 11.55
CA ASP A 115 -19.66 10.13 11.86
C ASP A 115 -20.39 9.72 13.14
N MET A 116 -20.25 10.52 14.20
CA MET A 116 -20.90 10.25 15.48
C MET A 116 -22.38 10.60 15.45
N VAL A 117 -22.77 11.70 14.82
CA VAL A 117 -24.19 12.09 14.66
C VAL A 117 -24.95 11.03 13.87
N GLY A 118 -24.38 10.54 12.76
CA GLY A 118 -24.93 9.44 11.98
C GLY A 118 -25.04 8.15 12.79
N TYR A 119 -24.00 7.76 13.53
CA TYR A 119 -24.06 6.61 14.44
C TYR A 119 -25.19 6.73 15.47
N TYR A 120 -25.38 7.91 16.07
CA TYR A 120 -26.44 8.08 17.06
C TYR A 120 -27.84 7.97 16.45
N MET A 121 -28.09 8.61 15.30
CA MET A 121 -29.40 8.62 14.65
C MET A 121 -29.74 7.31 13.94
N ASP A 122 -28.79 6.75 13.19
CA ASP A 122 -29.05 5.63 12.28
C ASP A 122 -28.78 4.26 12.94
N THR A 123 -28.17 4.21 14.14
CA THR A 123 -27.84 2.95 14.83
C THR A 123 -28.16 2.98 16.31
N TYR A 124 -27.57 3.88 17.09
CA TYR A 124 -27.65 3.83 18.56
C TYR A 124 -29.07 4.05 19.12
N PHE A 125 -29.81 5.07 18.62
CA PHE A 125 -31.17 5.34 19.06
C PHE A 125 -32.16 4.27 18.54
N PRO A 126 -32.13 3.86 17.25
CA PRO A 126 -32.96 2.77 16.74
C PRO A 126 -32.74 1.44 17.48
N ASP A 127 -31.49 1.03 17.73
CA ASP A 127 -31.15 -0.21 18.46
C ASP A 127 -31.70 -0.27 19.90
N ARG A 128 -32.14 0.88 20.44
CA ARG A 128 -32.65 1.04 21.80
C ARG A 128 -34.10 1.47 21.85
N ASP A 129 -34.81 1.42 20.71
CA ASP A 129 -36.20 1.85 20.58
C ASP A 129 -36.42 3.31 21.07
N VAL A 130 -35.43 4.19 20.86
CA VAL A 130 -35.51 5.61 21.23
C VAL A 130 -35.88 6.45 20.01
N ARG A 131 -37.00 7.16 20.08
CA ARG A 131 -37.41 8.12 19.04
C ARG A 131 -36.57 9.38 19.12
N PHE A 132 -36.00 9.81 18.00
CA PHE A 132 -35.19 11.03 17.90
C PHE A 132 -35.90 12.09 17.07
N ILE A 133 -35.99 13.31 17.60
CA ILE A 133 -36.66 14.44 16.97
C ILE A 133 -35.75 15.68 16.94
N ALA A 134 -35.56 16.26 15.75
CA ALA A 134 -34.93 17.57 15.58
C ALA A 134 -35.94 18.58 15.03
N VAL A 135 -36.37 19.52 15.88
CA VAL A 135 -37.54 20.38 15.64
C VAL A 135 -37.39 21.29 14.42
N ASN A 136 -36.25 21.97 14.28
CA ASN A 136 -36.05 22.92 13.17
C ASN A 136 -35.65 22.24 11.86
N ASP A 137 -35.11 21.03 11.93
CA ASP A 137 -34.68 20.27 10.75
C ASP A 137 -35.81 19.38 10.21
N ASN A 138 -36.98 19.37 10.87
CA ASN A 138 -38.14 18.50 10.57
C ASN A 138 -37.73 17.03 10.43
N ILE A 139 -36.90 16.54 11.35
CA ILE A 139 -36.47 15.14 11.40
C ILE A 139 -37.20 14.45 12.53
N ASP A 140 -37.90 13.38 12.20
CA ASP A 140 -38.49 12.44 13.14
C ASP A 140 -38.13 11.02 12.72
N SER A 141 -37.47 10.27 13.61
CA SER A 141 -37.02 8.91 13.32
C SER A 141 -38.17 7.90 13.16
N ASP A 142 -39.39 8.26 13.53
CA ASP A 142 -40.59 7.40 13.48
C ASP A 142 -41.25 7.40 12.07
N GLU A 143 -40.88 8.33 11.18
CA GLU A 143 -41.54 8.52 9.87
C GLU A 143 -41.00 7.64 8.71
N GLY A 144 -40.21 6.58 8.99
CA GLY A 144 -39.81 5.55 8.02
C GLY A 144 -38.55 5.86 7.17
N GLU A 145 -38.00 4.82 6.51
CA GLU A 145 -36.70 4.84 5.80
C GLU A 145 -36.55 6.00 4.81
N SER A 146 -35.49 6.78 5.01
CA SER A 146 -35.30 8.10 4.40
C SER A 146 -34.89 8.02 2.92
N GLU A 147 -35.76 8.49 2.01
CA GLU A 147 -35.46 8.85 0.60
C GLU A 147 -34.26 9.83 0.46
N ILE A 148 -33.73 10.31 1.59
CA ILE A 148 -32.65 11.28 1.76
C ILE A 148 -31.26 10.66 1.55
N ALA A 149 -31.10 9.33 1.43
CA ALA A 149 -29.77 8.71 1.28
C ALA A 149 -28.90 9.28 0.11
N PRO A 150 -29.44 9.55 -1.10
CA PRO A 150 -28.68 10.23 -2.15
C PRO A 150 -28.30 11.67 -1.78
N PHE A 151 -29.16 12.39 -1.06
CA PHE A 151 -28.89 13.73 -0.55
C PHE A 151 -27.82 13.71 0.56
N LYS A 152 -27.83 12.71 1.45
CA LYS A 152 -26.75 12.49 2.45
C LYS A 152 -25.39 12.33 1.75
N ASN A 153 -25.32 11.57 0.65
CA ASN A 153 -24.08 11.41 -0.11
C ASN A 153 -23.60 12.72 -0.76
N VAL A 154 -24.51 13.50 -1.33
CA VAL A 154 -24.20 14.83 -1.89
C VAL A 154 -23.72 15.79 -0.79
N LEU A 155 -24.40 15.82 0.35
CA LEU A 155 -24.01 16.63 1.51
C LEU A 155 -22.65 16.22 2.07
N ASN A 156 -22.35 14.92 2.13
CA ASN A 156 -21.04 14.40 2.52
C ASN A 156 -19.94 14.86 1.57
N GLU A 157 -20.21 14.85 0.27
CA GLU A 157 -19.28 15.36 -0.74
C GLU A 157 -19.05 16.87 -0.59
N PHE A 158 -20.10 17.65 -0.35
CA PHE A 158 -19.99 19.09 -0.07
C PHE A 158 -19.19 19.37 1.21
N TYR A 159 -19.42 18.60 2.26
CA TYR A 159 -18.72 18.75 3.53
C TYR A 159 -17.23 18.39 3.41
N ALA A 160 -16.90 17.28 2.74
CA ALA A 160 -15.52 16.90 2.45
C ALA A 160 -14.80 17.97 1.61
N ARG A 161 -15.48 18.56 0.63
CA ARG A 161 -14.96 19.65 -0.20
C ARG A 161 -14.72 20.91 0.63
N ASP A 162 -15.65 21.30 1.50
CA ASP A 162 -15.53 22.50 2.33
C ASP A 162 -14.42 22.38 3.39
N ILE A 163 -14.33 21.24 4.09
CA ILE A 163 -13.20 20.95 4.99
C ILE A 163 -11.89 21.04 4.21
N SER A 164 -11.81 20.41 3.04
CA SER A 164 -10.58 20.47 2.25
C SER A 164 -10.22 21.90 1.87
N LYS A 165 -11.20 22.73 1.50
CA LYS A 165 -11.00 24.15 1.18
C LYS A 165 -10.51 24.92 2.41
N LYS A 166 -11.12 24.73 3.59
CA LYS A 166 -10.70 25.36 4.85
C LYS A 166 -9.30 24.94 5.28
N CYS A 167 -9.00 23.65 5.25
CA CYS A 167 -7.65 23.14 5.53
C CYS A 167 -6.62 23.72 4.57
N ARG A 168 -6.90 23.74 3.26
CA ARG A 168 -5.99 24.35 2.27
C ARG A 168 -5.79 25.84 2.51
N SER A 169 -6.85 26.58 2.82
CA SER A 169 -6.76 28.01 3.17
C SER A 169 -5.87 28.20 4.40
N SER A 170 -6.08 27.42 5.46
CA SER A 170 -5.24 27.44 6.65
C SER A 170 -3.77 27.13 6.34
N TYR A 171 -3.49 26.08 5.54
CA TYR A 171 -2.13 25.77 5.08
C TYR A 171 -1.54 26.87 4.21
N SER A 172 -2.34 27.50 3.36
CA SER A 172 -1.92 28.61 2.50
C SER A 172 -1.49 29.80 3.35
N ILE A 173 -2.31 30.20 4.33
CA ILE A 173 -2.01 31.31 5.25
C ILE A 173 -0.72 30.99 6.02
N ARG A 174 -0.66 29.85 6.70
CA ARG A 174 0.51 29.45 7.49
C ARG A 174 1.79 29.35 6.66
N GLY A 175 1.69 28.75 5.48
CA GLY A 175 2.81 28.62 4.57
C GLY A 175 3.28 29.96 4.01
N SER A 176 2.38 30.93 3.85
CA SER A 176 2.67 32.28 3.37
C SER A 176 3.13 33.24 4.48
N THR A 177 3.02 32.87 5.76
CA THR A 177 3.57 33.61 6.89
C THR A 177 4.94 33.09 7.33
N GLY A 178 5.55 32.19 6.57
CA GLY A 178 6.85 31.60 6.89
C GLY A 178 6.81 30.46 7.91
N GLU A 179 5.62 29.97 8.30
CA GLU A 179 5.56 28.76 9.13
C GLU A 179 5.93 27.53 8.29
N PRO A 180 6.85 26.67 8.77
CA PRO A 180 7.21 25.47 8.03
C PRO A 180 6.03 24.47 8.00
N LEU A 181 5.60 24.13 6.79
CA LEU A 181 4.52 23.14 6.59
C LEU A 181 5.01 21.69 6.63
N ALA A 182 6.30 21.48 6.33
CA ALA A 182 6.94 20.18 6.30
C ALA A 182 7.66 19.87 7.63
N PRO A 183 7.89 18.58 7.96
CA PRO A 183 8.76 18.24 9.08
C PRO A 183 10.23 18.56 8.75
N PRO A 184 11.04 18.97 9.76
CA PRO A 184 12.41 19.48 9.57
C PRO A 184 13.33 18.50 8.82
N PRO A 185 14.27 18.97 7.98
CA PRO A 185 15.24 18.09 7.33
C PRO A 185 16.21 17.45 8.33
N TYR A 186 16.98 16.45 7.87
CA TYR A 186 17.98 15.79 8.70
C TYR A 186 19.03 16.80 9.18
N GLY A 187 19.35 16.85 10.47
CA GLY A 187 20.16 17.92 11.06
C GLY A 187 19.36 18.96 11.85
N TYR A 188 18.03 18.97 11.71
CA TYR A 188 17.13 19.80 12.50
C TYR A 188 16.04 18.97 13.19
N ILE A 189 15.55 19.47 14.31
CA ILE A 189 14.38 18.96 15.03
C ILE A 189 13.40 20.09 15.30
N LYS A 190 12.15 19.74 15.65
CA LYS A 190 11.18 20.75 16.11
C LYS A 190 11.63 21.25 17.49
N SER A 191 11.56 22.55 17.73
CA SER A 191 11.80 23.12 19.05
C SER A 191 10.83 22.50 20.07
N PRO A 192 11.32 22.10 21.27
CA PRO A 192 10.46 21.67 22.37
C PRO A 192 9.45 22.73 22.79
N ASP A 193 9.86 24.01 22.76
CA ASP A 193 9.06 25.15 23.20
C ASP A 193 8.06 25.60 22.14
N ASN A 194 8.42 25.45 20.86
CA ASN A 194 7.56 25.82 19.75
C ASN A 194 7.68 24.83 18.60
N SER A 195 6.67 23.95 18.46
CA SER A 195 6.61 22.94 17.40
C SER A 195 6.63 23.50 15.97
N LYS A 196 6.45 24.81 15.79
CA LYS A 196 6.51 25.53 14.51
C LYS A 196 7.92 26.06 14.17
N LYS A 197 8.87 26.00 15.10
CA LYS A 197 10.27 26.41 14.87
C LYS A 197 11.17 25.19 14.77
N TRP A 198 12.22 25.30 13.96
CA TRP A 198 13.26 24.29 13.83
C TRP A 198 14.49 24.73 14.61
N VAL A 199 15.11 23.80 15.31
CA VAL A 199 16.37 23.99 16.04
C VAL A 199 17.38 22.95 15.58
N ILE A 200 18.66 23.29 15.67
CA ILE A 200 19.75 22.41 15.27
C ILE A 200 19.76 21.17 16.16
N ASP A 201 19.86 20.01 15.53
CA ASP A 201 20.17 18.75 16.20
C ASP A 201 21.70 18.52 16.09
N PRO A 202 22.48 18.71 17.17
CA PRO A 202 23.94 18.77 17.06
C PRO A 202 24.57 17.52 16.43
N GLU A 203 24.04 16.34 16.74
CA GLU A 203 24.56 15.05 16.25
C GLU A 203 24.34 14.92 14.73
N ALA A 204 23.10 15.11 14.27
CA ALA A 204 22.77 15.04 12.86
C ALA A 204 23.33 16.22 12.06
N ALA A 205 23.42 17.40 12.65
CA ALA A 205 23.97 18.60 12.01
C ALA A 205 25.46 18.45 11.74
N GLN A 206 26.22 17.82 12.65
CA GLN A 206 27.63 17.54 12.41
C GLN A 206 27.83 16.66 11.16
N VAL A 207 26.98 15.64 10.96
CA VAL A 207 27.00 14.81 9.75
C VAL A 207 26.72 15.63 8.50
N VAL A 208 25.77 16.58 8.56
CA VAL A 208 25.50 17.48 7.44
C VAL A 208 26.72 18.37 7.14
N ARG A 209 27.36 18.96 8.15
CA ARG A 209 28.59 19.76 8.00
C ARG A 209 29.71 18.93 7.36
N ASP A 210 29.92 17.70 7.81
CA ASP A 210 30.91 16.78 7.24
C ASP A 210 30.63 16.46 5.77
N ILE A 211 29.35 16.27 5.39
CA ILE A 211 28.94 16.02 4.01
C ILE A 211 29.28 17.21 3.11
N PHE A 212 28.94 18.44 3.52
CA PHE A 212 29.26 19.65 2.77
C PHE A 212 30.77 19.86 2.66
N LYS A 213 31.51 19.69 3.75
CA LYS A 213 32.98 19.78 3.76
C LYS A 213 33.61 18.81 2.76
N MET A 214 33.22 17.53 2.79
CA MET A 214 33.74 16.53 1.87
C MET A 214 33.40 16.83 0.40
N ALA A 215 32.24 17.42 0.13
CA ALA A 215 31.88 17.85 -1.22
C ALA A 215 32.75 19.02 -1.71
N LEU A 216 33.04 20.00 -0.84
CA LEU A 216 33.95 21.11 -1.12
C LEU A 216 35.40 20.64 -1.34
N GLU A 217 35.83 19.57 -0.66
CA GLU A 217 37.10 18.86 -0.91
C GLU A 217 37.14 18.13 -2.28
N GLY A 218 36.04 18.12 -3.04
CA GLY A 218 35.95 17.50 -4.36
C GLY A 218 35.64 16.00 -4.33
N LYS A 219 35.25 15.42 -3.19
CA LYS A 219 34.85 14.00 -3.12
C LYS A 219 33.50 13.80 -3.83
N SER A 220 33.40 12.73 -4.62
CA SER A 220 32.15 12.37 -5.28
C SER A 220 31.04 11.97 -4.29
N ASN A 221 29.77 12.16 -4.64
CA ASN A 221 28.63 11.77 -3.79
C ASN A 221 28.63 10.27 -3.43
N GLU A 222 29.17 9.41 -4.30
CA GLU A 222 29.34 7.98 -4.04
C GLU A 222 30.46 7.73 -3.03
N THR A 223 31.58 8.45 -3.15
CA THR A 223 32.71 8.39 -2.21
C THR A 223 32.28 8.86 -0.82
N ILE A 224 31.53 9.96 -0.72
CA ILE A 224 30.98 10.47 0.54
C ILE A 224 30.07 9.43 1.18
N ALA A 225 29.16 8.84 0.39
CA ALA A 225 28.27 7.80 0.88
C ALA A 225 29.04 6.55 1.40
N ARG A 226 30.12 6.17 0.73
CA ARG A 226 31.01 5.08 1.19
C ARG A 226 31.70 5.43 2.51
N ILE A 227 32.27 6.63 2.64
CA ILE A 227 32.95 7.09 3.87
C ILE A 227 31.98 7.07 5.07
N LEU A 228 30.75 7.58 4.89
CA LEU A 228 29.74 7.58 5.95
C LEU A 228 29.33 6.16 6.38
N GLN A 229 29.21 5.24 5.41
CA GLN A 229 28.94 3.84 5.69
C GLN A 229 30.09 3.15 6.44
N GLU A 230 31.35 3.38 6.04
CA GLU A 230 32.54 2.85 6.70
C GLU A 230 32.66 3.37 8.14
N ARG A 231 32.32 4.65 8.37
CA ARG A 231 32.23 5.26 9.70
C ARG A 231 31.02 4.79 10.52
N LYS A 232 30.17 3.92 9.98
CA LYS A 232 28.92 3.45 10.60
C LYS A 232 27.98 4.59 11.04
N VAL A 233 27.90 5.65 10.22
CA VAL A 233 26.95 6.74 10.45
C VAL A 233 25.54 6.28 10.04
N LEU A 234 24.56 6.45 10.93
CA LEU A 234 23.17 6.08 10.65
C LEU A 234 22.61 6.89 9.48
N ILE A 235 21.86 6.22 8.59
CA ILE A 235 21.09 6.93 7.56
C ILE A 235 19.95 7.74 8.21
N PRO A 236 19.48 8.85 7.61
CA PRO A 236 18.50 9.74 8.23
C PRO A 236 17.23 9.06 8.76
N MET A 237 16.69 8.08 8.02
CA MET A 237 15.50 7.32 8.45
C MET A 237 15.76 6.46 9.69
N ALA A 238 16.92 5.78 9.75
CA ALA A 238 17.28 4.95 10.90
C ALA A 238 17.57 5.82 12.12
N TYR A 239 18.25 6.96 11.91
CA TYR A 239 18.49 7.95 12.96
C TYR A 239 17.19 8.47 13.58
N TRP A 240 16.22 8.88 12.76
CA TRP A 240 14.92 9.34 13.26
C TRP A 240 14.15 8.26 14.02
N GLN A 241 14.20 7.00 13.56
CA GLN A 241 13.58 5.87 14.27
C GLN A 241 14.20 5.65 15.64
N GLU A 242 15.53 5.71 15.75
CA GLU A 242 16.26 5.54 17.00
C GLU A 242 15.96 6.67 18.01
N LYS A 243 15.77 7.90 17.53
CA LYS A 243 15.34 9.05 18.35
C LYS A 243 13.82 9.09 18.62
N GLY A 244 13.05 8.11 18.17
CA GLY A 244 11.59 8.07 18.33
C GLY A 244 10.81 9.11 17.50
N ILE A 245 11.44 9.73 16.51
CA ILE A 245 10.84 10.76 15.65
C ILE A 245 10.07 10.08 14.53
N ARG A 246 8.73 10.18 14.57
CA ARG A 246 7.85 9.65 13.52
C ARG A 246 7.93 10.50 12.25
N LYS A 247 8.68 10.01 11.25
CA LYS A 247 8.70 10.54 9.87
C LYS A 247 8.02 9.57 8.92
N GLY A 248 7.21 10.10 8.01
CA GLY A 248 6.60 9.31 6.94
C GLY A 248 7.66 8.81 5.95
N GLY A 249 7.53 7.56 5.50
CA GLY A 249 8.44 6.93 4.55
C GLY A 249 8.44 5.41 4.73
N LYS A 250 8.77 4.66 3.66
CA LYS A 250 9.00 3.21 3.76
C LYS A 250 10.48 2.97 4.09
N VAL A 251 10.76 1.99 4.95
CA VAL A 251 12.13 1.48 5.13
C VAL A 251 12.52 0.83 3.81
N THR A 252 13.40 1.49 3.05
CA THR A 252 13.77 1.06 1.70
C THR A 252 14.98 0.12 1.70
N GLN A 253 15.76 0.08 2.79
CA GLN A 253 16.95 -0.76 2.88
C GLN A 253 17.09 -1.41 4.27
N PRO A 254 17.46 -2.71 4.34
CA PRO A 254 17.67 -3.41 5.60
C PRO A 254 18.87 -2.87 6.41
N ASN A 255 19.92 -2.41 5.73
CA ASN A 255 21.14 -1.93 6.39
C ASN A 255 21.01 -0.45 6.78
N LYS A 256 20.95 -0.20 8.10
CA LYS A 256 20.84 1.14 8.70
C LYS A 256 22.04 2.07 8.48
N TYR A 257 23.15 1.58 7.93
CA TYR A 257 24.36 2.36 7.63
C TYR A 257 24.61 2.52 6.12
N LYS A 258 23.77 1.95 5.26
CA LYS A 258 23.97 1.98 3.80
C LYS A 258 23.56 3.33 3.20
N TRP A 259 24.48 4.29 3.24
CA TRP A 259 24.31 5.58 2.59
C TRP A 259 24.31 5.44 1.06
N CYS A 260 23.31 6.06 0.43
CA CYS A 260 23.18 6.13 -1.02
C CYS A 260 23.58 7.51 -1.53
N LYS A 261 24.22 7.57 -2.71
CA LYS A 261 24.56 8.85 -3.36
C LYS A 261 23.37 9.78 -3.55
N THR A 262 22.16 9.24 -3.71
CA THR A 262 20.91 10.00 -3.86
C THR A 262 20.55 10.74 -2.57
N THR A 263 20.74 10.12 -1.41
CA THR A 263 20.54 10.76 -0.09
C THR A 263 21.55 11.90 0.10
N VAL A 264 22.82 11.67 -0.23
CA VAL A 264 23.88 12.70 -0.17
C VAL A 264 23.56 13.87 -1.11
N THR A 265 23.15 13.57 -2.35
CA THR A 265 22.75 14.59 -3.33
C THR A 265 21.56 15.41 -2.82
N LYS A 266 20.56 14.77 -2.20
CA LYS A 266 19.40 15.46 -1.62
C LYS A 266 19.82 16.42 -0.51
N ILE A 267 20.72 16.00 0.39
CA ILE A 267 21.22 16.87 1.46
C ILE A 267 21.97 18.06 0.86
N LEU A 268 22.88 17.83 -0.08
CA LEU A 268 23.70 18.88 -0.70
C LEU A 268 22.89 19.90 -1.50
N THR A 269 21.72 19.52 -2.03
CA THR A 269 20.87 20.40 -2.85
C THR A 269 19.78 21.11 -2.06
N GLN A 270 19.67 20.83 -0.77
CA GLN A 270 18.59 21.35 0.06
C GLN A 270 18.95 22.70 0.67
N GLN A 271 18.38 23.77 0.12
CA GLN A 271 18.59 25.16 0.58
C GLN A 271 18.13 25.41 2.03
N ASP A 272 17.24 24.56 2.59
CA ASP A 272 16.82 24.66 3.99
C ASP A 272 18.02 24.60 4.97
N TYR A 273 19.19 24.10 4.57
CA TYR A 273 20.39 24.14 5.40
C TYR A 273 21.01 25.53 5.61
N CYS A 274 20.63 26.51 4.80
CA CYS A 274 21.09 27.90 4.88
C CYS A 274 20.24 28.80 5.80
N GLY A 275 19.29 28.23 6.55
CA GLY A 275 18.37 29.02 7.38
C GLY A 275 17.02 29.34 6.71
N ASP A 276 16.82 28.88 5.48
CA ASP A 276 15.64 29.24 4.68
C ASP A 276 14.49 28.23 4.86
N ILE A 277 13.24 28.71 4.85
CA ILE A 277 12.04 27.87 4.82
C ILE A 277 11.41 27.96 3.44
N ILE A 278 11.24 26.80 2.79
CA ILE A 278 10.65 26.71 1.45
C ILE A 278 9.35 25.93 1.50
N ASN A 279 8.24 26.65 1.34
CA ASN A 279 6.89 26.11 1.33
C ASN A 279 6.37 25.89 -0.11
N PHE A 280 5.31 25.09 -0.22
CA PHE A 280 4.60 24.80 -1.48
C PHE A 280 5.44 24.12 -2.58
N LYS A 281 6.48 23.35 -2.22
CA LYS A 281 7.25 22.50 -3.15
C LYS A 281 6.38 21.47 -3.90
N THR A 282 5.24 21.07 -3.32
CA THR A 282 4.31 20.11 -3.91
C THR A 282 2.87 20.54 -3.71
N TYR A 283 1.97 20.05 -4.55
CA TYR A 283 0.52 20.30 -4.47
C TYR A 283 -0.28 19.03 -4.80
N SER A 284 -1.60 19.05 -4.54
CA SER A 284 -2.54 18.04 -5.03
C SER A 284 -3.56 18.69 -5.96
N LYS A 285 -3.88 18.03 -7.08
CA LYS A 285 -4.81 18.57 -8.09
C LYS A 285 -6.25 18.68 -7.57
N SER A 286 -6.67 17.74 -6.73
CA SER A 286 -8.02 17.66 -6.17
C SER A 286 -7.97 17.07 -4.77
N TYR A 287 -9.00 17.30 -3.96
CA TYR A 287 -9.10 16.75 -2.60
C TYR A 287 -9.33 15.24 -2.63
N LYS A 288 -9.92 14.73 -3.73
CA LYS A 288 -10.09 13.30 -3.99
C LYS A 288 -8.77 12.63 -4.37
N ASN A 289 -7.82 13.38 -4.92
CA ASN A 289 -6.55 12.82 -5.37
C ASN A 289 -5.49 12.91 -4.26
N LYS A 290 -5.14 11.76 -3.67
CA LYS A 290 -4.10 11.64 -2.65
C LYS A 290 -2.67 11.74 -3.22
N LYS A 291 -2.49 11.71 -4.54
CA LYS A 291 -1.18 11.86 -5.20
C LYS A 291 -0.70 13.31 -5.09
N ARG A 292 0.57 13.48 -4.70
CA ARG A 292 1.28 14.76 -4.67
C ARG A 292 2.05 14.94 -5.97
N TYR A 293 2.04 16.17 -6.50
CA TYR A 293 2.76 16.58 -7.69
C TYR A 293 3.76 17.66 -7.31
N ASP A 294 4.93 17.65 -7.96
CA ASP A 294 5.93 18.70 -7.78
C ASP A 294 5.42 20.02 -8.36
N ASN A 295 5.66 21.10 -7.64
CA ASN A 295 5.29 22.45 -8.06
C ASN A 295 6.49 23.11 -8.76
N PRO A 296 6.30 23.83 -9.89
CA PRO A 296 7.35 24.66 -10.48
C PRO A 296 7.97 25.61 -9.45
N LYS A 297 9.26 25.95 -9.63
CA LYS A 297 10.03 26.72 -8.64
C LYS A 297 9.49 28.13 -8.44
N GLU A 298 8.83 28.68 -9.45
CA GLU A 298 8.22 30.01 -9.45
C GLU A 298 7.06 30.11 -8.46
N ASN A 299 6.43 28.97 -8.14
CA ASN A 299 5.34 28.87 -7.18
C ASN A 299 5.82 28.49 -5.77
N TRP A 300 7.13 28.38 -5.55
CA TRP A 300 7.68 28.13 -4.22
C TRP A 300 7.68 29.44 -3.44
N VAL A 301 7.23 29.39 -2.18
CA VAL A 301 7.33 30.54 -1.29
C VAL A 301 8.53 30.32 -0.39
N ILE A 302 9.54 31.18 -0.54
CA ILE A 302 10.83 31.08 0.12
C ILE A 302 10.94 32.20 1.15
N PHE A 303 11.12 31.84 2.41
CA PHE A 303 11.44 32.76 3.51
C PHE A 303 12.89 32.57 3.87
N LYS A 304 13.69 33.63 3.79
CA LYS A 304 15.11 33.58 4.08
C LYS A 304 15.40 33.75 5.56
N ASP A 305 16.46 33.10 6.04
CA ASP A 305 17.06 33.31 7.36
C ASP A 305 16.06 33.23 8.54
N VAL A 306 15.15 32.25 8.50
CA VAL A 306 14.09 32.05 9.49
C VAL A 306 14.56 31.22 10.70
N HIS A 307 15.51 30.31 10.49
CA HIS A 307 16.10 29.50 11.56
C HIS A 307 17.63 29.52 11.47
N GLU A 308 18.28 29.07 12.53
CA GLU A 308 19.74 29.02 12.60
C GLU A 308 20.30 28.14 11.45
N PRO A 309 21.28 28.62 10.66
CA PRO A 309 21.84 27.86 9.56
C PRO A 309 22.85 26.82 10.02
N ILE A 310 22.80 25.61 9.44
CA ILE A 310 23.86 24.59 9.61
C ILE A 310 25.04 24.88 8.68
N ILE A 311 24.78 25.40 7.48
CA ILE A 311 25.80 25.69 6.46
C ILE A 311 25.71 27.16 6.07
N SER A 312 26.86 27.79 5.82
CA SER A 312 26.90 29.16 5.30
C SER A 312 26.30 29.22 3.90
N ARG A 313 25.70 30.37 3.54
CA ARG A 313 25.12 30.55 2.20
C ARG A 313 26.21 30.42 1.11
N ASP A 314 27.40 30.96 1.38
CA ASP A 314 28.55 30.90 0.48
C ASP A 314 29.00 29.46 0.21
N ASP A 315 29.13 28.63 1.26
CA ASP A 315 29.49 27.21 1.12
C ASP A 315 28.42 26.44 0.32
N PHE A 316 27.14 26.74 0.56
CA PHE A 316 26.03 26.11 -0.16
C PHE A 316 26.06 26.45 -1.65
N GLU A 317 26.28 27.72 -2.00
CA GLU A 317 26.36 28.19 -3.38
C GLU A 317 27.57 27.60 -4.11
N LEU A 318 28.74 27.53 -3.44
CA LEU A 318 29.92 26.84 -3.94
C LEU A 318 29.61 25.37 -4.28
N VAL A 319 28.93 24.65 -3.39
CA VAL A 319 28.50 23.27 -3.65
C VAL A 319 27.51 23.19 -4.80
N GLN A 320 26.53 24.10 -4.91
CA GLN A 320 25.59 24.09 -6.04
C GLN A 320 26.30 24.25 -7.39
N MET A 321 27.33 25.10 -7.46
CA MET A 321 28.15 25.24 -8.67
C MET A 321 28.88 23.94 -9.04
N LEU A 322 29.41 23.22 -8.05
CA LEU A 322 30.06 21.91 -8.27
C LEU A 322 29.04 20.85 -8.73
N VAL A 323 27.84 20.83 -8.14
CA VAL A 323 26.77 19.89 -8.49
C VAL A 323 26.25 20.13 -9.91
N VAL A 324 26.05 21.39 -10.33
CA VAL A 324 25.59 21.76 -11.68
C VAL A 324 26.62 21.36 -12.75
N LYS A 325 27.91 21.52 -12.48
CA LYS A 325 28.99 21.05 -13.38
C LYS A 325 29.03 19.53 -13.53
N THR A 326 28.47 18.79 -12.56
CA THR A 326 28.44 17.32 -12.52
C THR A 326 27.11 16.76 -13.05
N LYS A 327 26.31 17.53 -13.80
CA LYS A 327 25.09 17.03 -14.45
C LYS A 327 25.39 15.72 -15.20
N ARG A 328 24.53 14.72 -15.01
CA ARG A 328 24.57 13.46 -15.75
C ARG A 328 24.69 13.79 -17.23
N ARG A 329 25.84 13.45 -17.84
CA ARG A 329 25.94 13.37 -19.30
C ARG A 329 24.81 12.45 -19.75
N ALA A 330 24.06 12.87 -20.77
CA ALA A 330 23.09 11.99 -21.40
C ALA A 330 23.80 10.66 -21.69
N PRO A 331 23.15 9.50 -21.45
CA PRO A 331 23.72 8.24 -21.90
C PRO A 331 24.02 8.41 -23.38
N LYS A 332 25.28 8.19 -23.76
CA LYS A 332 25.70 8.35 -25.15
C LYS A 332 24.85 7.41 -26.00
N GLN A 333 24.50 7.82 -27.23
CA GLN A 333 23.73 6.96 -28.15
C GLN A 333 24.38 5.59 -28.35
N GLU A 334 25.72 5.52 -28.36
CA GLU A 334 26.51 4.26 -28.39
C GLU A 334 26.22 3.29 -27.23
N ASN A 335 25.68 3.76 -26.10
CA ASN A 335 25.28 2.94 -24.95
C ASN A 335 23.75 2.72 -24.89
N GLY A 336 23.02 3.12 -25.93
CA GLY A 336 21.55 3.12 -25.95
C GLY A 336 20.94 1.77 -26.31
N GLU A 337 21.62 0.97 -27.12
CA GLU A 337 21.15 -0.38 -27.48
C GLU A 337 21.42 -1.35 -26.32
N LYS A 338 20.32 -1.83 -25.74
CA LYS A 338 20.38 -2.85 -24.69
C LYS A 338 20.57 -4.21 -25.35
N ASN A 339 21.52 -4.98 -24.86
CA ASN A 339 21.70 -6.36 -25.28
C ASN A 339 20.44 -7.20 -24.98
N MET A 340 20.12 -8.16 -25.84
CA MET A 340 18.92 -9.01 -25.76
C MET A 340 18.79 -9.82 -24.46
N PHE A 341 19.90 -10.11 -23.77
CA PHE A 341 19.93 -10.82 -22.50
C PHE A 341 19.76 -9.91 -21.26
N CYS A 342 19.54 -8.61 -21.46
CA CYS A 342 19.19 -7.73 -20.35
C CYS A 342 17.90 -8.24 -19.67
N ASP A 343 17.92 -8.26 -18.34
CA ASP A 343 16.85 -8.76 -17.45
C ASP A 343 16.66 -10.29 -17.37
N PHE A 344 17.41 -11.09 -18.13
CA PHE A 344 17.37 -12.56 -18.05
C PHE A 344 18.44 -13.17 -17.15
N LEU A 345 19.58 -12.49 -16.97
CA LEU A 345 20.74 -13.06 -16.28
C LEU A 345 20.73 -12.75 -14.79
N TYR A 346 20.86 -13.79 -13.98
CA TYR A 346 20.90 -13.72 -12.51
C TYR A 346 22.15 -14.40 -11.96
N CYS A 347 22.61 -13.89 -10.83
CA CYS A 347 23.74 -14.44 -10.10
C CYS A 347 23.25 -15.61 -9.27
N ALA A 348 23.78 -16.80 -9.51
CA ALA A 348 23.35 -18.01 -8.83
C ALA A 348 23.59 -17.97 -7.31
N ASP A 349 24.63 -17.27 -6.85
CA ASP A 349 24.97 -17.19 -5.43
C ASP A 349 24.13 -16.19 -4.63
N CYS A 350 23.73 -15.06 -5.25
CA CYS A 350 23.06 -13.97 -4.53
C CYS A 350 21.69 -13.57 -5.07
N GLY A 351 21.22 -14.23 -6.13
CA GLY A 351 19.92 -13.99 -6.78
C GLY A 351 19.77 -12.60 -7.41
N SER A 352 20.83 -11.78 -7.44
CA SER A 352 20.78 -10.43 -8.01
C SER A 352 21.01 -10.46 -9.51
N LYS A 353 20.35 -9.56 -10.24
CA LYS A 353 20.51 -9.41 -11.70
C LYS A 353 21.96 -9.11 -12.09
N LEU A 354 22.38 -9.59 -13.25
CA LEU A 354 23.62 -9.15 -13.87
C LEU A 354 23.32 -7.92 -14.73
N TRP A 355 24.15 -6.88 -14.59
CA TRP A 355 24.07 -5.68 -15.40
C TRP A 355 24.96 -5.78 -16.63
N TYR A 356 24.47 -5.24 -17.74
CA TYR A 356 25.21 -5.14 -18.99
C TYR A 356 26.22 -3.98 -18.93
N HIS A 357 27.44 -4.25 -19.37
CA HIS A 357 28.53 -3.31 -19.39
C HIS A 357 29.32 -3.43 -20.70
N THR A 358 29.83 -2.29 -21.15
CA THR A 358 30.83 -2.21 -22.22
C THR A 358 32.18 -1.88 -21.59
N ASN A 359 33.21 -2.62 -21.95
CA ASN A 359 34.55 -2.43 -21.40
C ASN A 359 35.12 -1.06 -21.82
N THR A 360 35.72 -0.35 -20.85
CA THR A 360 36.26 1.00 -21.05
C THR A 360 37.45 1.05 -21.99
N THR A 361 38.31 0.03 -21.97
CA THR A 361 39.55 -0.02 -22.76
C THR A 361 39.30 -0.57 -24.15
N ASN A 362 38.55 -1.67 -24.25
CA ASN A 362 38.18 -2.28 -25.52
C ASN A 362 36.66 -2.30 -25.66
N LYS A 363 36.11 -1.35 -26.43
CA LYS A 363 34.67 -1.18 -26.59
C LYS A 363 33.97 -2.35 -27.28
N GLU A 364 34.70 -3.22 -27.98
CA GLU A 364 34.16 -4.44 -28.60
C GLU A 364 33.81 -5.52 -27.55
N ILE A 365 34.34 -5.40 -26.33
CA ILE A 365 34.09 -6.38 -25.27
C ILE A 365 32.87 -5.94 -24.46
N HIS A 366 31.77 -6.63 -24.69
CA HIS A 366 30.53 -6.50 -23.94
C HIS A 366 30.37 -7.66 -22.95
N TYR A 367 29.90 -7.36 -21.75
CA TYR A 367 29.79 -8.36 -20.69
C TYR A 367 28.69 -8.05 -19.69
N PHE A 368 28.32 -9.08 -18.94
CA PHE A 368 27.38 -9.03 -17.84
C PHE A 368 28.13 -9.29 -16.52
N SER A 369 27.84 -8.51 -15.49
CA SER A 369 28.40 -8.73 -14.14
C SER A 369 27.37 -8.50 -13.05
N CYS A 370 27.48 -9.26 -11.96
CA CYS A 370 26.54 -9.21 -10.84
C CYS A 370 26.41 -7.78 -10.27
N SER A 371 25.17 -7.26 -10.24
CA SER A 371 24.89 -5.93 -9.73
C SER A 371 25.12 -5.78 -8.21
N ASN A 372 25.30 -6.89 -7.51
CA ASN A 372 25.52 -6.95 -6.07
C ASN A 372 26.96 -7.36 -5.72
N TYR A 373 27.89 -7.32 -6.69
CA TYR A 373 29.29 -7.63 -6.47
C TYR A 373 29.94 -6.60 -5.52
N LYS A 374 30.53 -7.10 -4.43
CA LYS A 374 31.02 -6.28 -3.32
C LYS A 374 32.01 -5.19 -3.73
N LYS A 375 32.92 -5.50 -4.66
CA LYS A 375 33.94 -4.54 -5.12
C LYS A 375 33.36 -3.44 -6.03
N ASP A 376 32.33 -3.76 -6.81
CA ASP A 376 31.81 -2.83 -7.83
C ASP A 376 30.65 -1.97 -7.30
N THR A 377 29.80 -2.51 -6.42
CA THR A 377 28.53 -1.85 -6.04
C THR A 377 28.26 -1.76 -4.54
N ARG A 378 29.25 -2.04 -3.68
CA ARG A 378 29.07 -2.13 -2.21
C ARG A 378 27.96 -3.14 -1.85
N GLY A 379 27.83 -4.19 -2.66
CA GLY A 379 26.90 -5.29 -2.46
C GLY A 379 27.46 -6.39 -1.57
N ASN A 380 26.74 -7.51 -1.46
CA ASN A 380 27.09 -8.62 -0.57
C ASN A 380 27.63 -9.86 -1.31
N CYS A 381 27.70 -9.85 -2.63
CA CYS A 381 28.25 -10.97 -3.39
C CYS A 381 29.78 -10.89 -3.37
N GLU A 382 30.43 -11.87 -2.73
CA GLU A 382 31.88 -11.90 -2.50
C GLU A 382 32.67 -12.27 -3.77
N THR A 383 32.06 -13.09 -4.62
CA THR A 383 32.66 -13.71 -5.81
C THR A 383 32.23 -13.00 -7.10
N ARG A 384 33.09 -13.03 -8.13
CA ARG A 384 32.84 -12.27 -9.37
C ARG A 384 32.09 -13.12 -10.38
N HIS A 385 30.77 -13.02 -10.37
CA HIS A 385 29.91 -13.58 -11.40
C HIS A 385 29.92 -12.70 -12.64
N TYR A 386 30.54 -13.23 -13.70
CA TYR A 386 30.84 -12.51 -14.93
C TYR A 386 30.69 -13.43 -16.12
N ILE A 387 30.06 -12.94 -17.18
CA ILE A 387 29.96 -13.64 -18.47
C ILE A 387 30.04 -12.64 -19.62
N ARG A 388 30.69 -13.01 -20.72
CA ARG A 388 30.72 -12.15 -21.92
C ARG A 388 29.41 -12.28 -22.68
N ALA A 389 28.99 -11.20 -23.34
CA ALA A 389 27.73 -11.16 -24.08
C ALA A 389 27.74 -12.10 -25.30
N ASP A 390 28.87 -12.21 -25.99
CA ASP A 390 29.06 -13.15 -27.11
C ASP A 390 29.03 -14.61 -26.64
N ALA A 391 29.63 -14.90 -25.49
CA ALA A 391 29.63 -16.25 -24.93
C ALA A 391 28.22 -16.73 -24.57
N ILE A 392 27.43 -15.92 -23.86
CA ILE A 392 26.06 -16.31 -23.49
C ILE A 392 25.16 -16.53 -24.71
N GLU A 393 25.34 -15.72 -25.76
CA GLU A 393 24.60 -15.89 -27.01
C GLU A 393 24.85 -17.24 -27.66
N GLN A 394 26.12 -17.65 -27.77
CA GLN A 394 26.48 -18.95 -28.34
C GLN A 394 26.01 -20.13 -27.48
N ILE A 395 26.07 -19.99 -26.15
CA ILE A 395 25.64 -21.03 -25.22
C ILE A 395 24.13 -21.27 -25.34
N VAL A 396 23.34 -20.20 -25.32
CA VAL A 396 21.88 -20.31 -25.47
C VAL A 396 21.51 -20.86 -26.84
N MET A 397 22.22 -20.45 -27.90
CA MET A 397 21.99 -21.00 -29.25
C MET A 397 22.27 -22.51 -29.30
N LEU A 398 23.37 -22.98 -28.71
CA LEU A 398 23.72 -24.40 -28.68
C LEU A 398 22.72 -25.22 -27.87
N GLU A 399 22.30 -24.73 -26.70
CA GLU A 399 21.29 -25.42 -25.88
C GLU A 399 19.93 -25.51 -26.59
N LEU A 400 19.49 -24.43 -27.24
CA LEU A 400 18.25 -24.45 -28.01
C LEU A 400 18.33 -25.39 -29.22
N LYS A 401 19.52 -25.51 -29.87
CA LYS A 401 19.74 -26.50 -30.94
C LYS A 401 19.71 -27.93 -30.43
N ARG A 402 20.29 -28.20 -29.25
CA ARG A 402 20.21 -29.52 -28.61
C ARG A 402 18.77 -29.87 -28.25
N LEU A 403 18.02 -28.92 -27.70
CA LEU A 403 16.59 -29.06 -27.43
C LEU A 403 15.80 -29.38 -28.70
N ALA A 404 16.03 -28.64 -29.78
CA ALA A 404 15.38 -28.86 -31.07
C ALA A 404 15.65 -30.27 -31.62
N LYS A 405 16.92 -30.71 -31.62
CA LYS A 405 17.33 -32.05 -32.07
C LYS A 405 16.71 -33.16 -31.21
N TYR A 406 16.61 -32.96 -29.90
CA TYR A 406 15.96 -33.90 -29.00
C TYR A 406 14.46 -33.98 -29.27
N LEU A 407 13.80 -32.85 -29.50
CA LEU A 407 12.37 -32.78 -29.81
C LEU A 407 12.04 -33.45 -31.16
N GLU A 408 12.90 -33.33 -32.16
CA GLU A 408 12.74 -33.99 -33.46
C GLU A 408 12.91 -35.52 -33.37
N SER A 409 13.84 -35.98 -32.54
CA SER A 409 14.16 -37.42 -32.42
C SER A 409 13.27 -38.18 -31.43
N HIS A 410 12.75 -37.51 -30.40
CA HIS A 410 12.06 -38.14 -29.28
C HIS A 410 10.81 -37.34 -28.82
N GLU A 411 9.95 -36.94 -29.76
CA GLU A 411 8.75 -36.11 -29.46
C GLU A 411 7.86 -36.71 -28.36
N GLU A 412 7.63 -38.03 -28.38
CA GLU A 412 6.83 -38.72 -27.36
C GLU A 412 7.51 -38.78 -25.98
N GLU A 413 8.82 -38.98 -25.92
CA GLU A 413 9.56 -38.98 -24.63
C GLU A 413 9.68 -37.57 -24.06
N PHE A 414 9.85 -36.56 -24.91
CA PHE A 414 9.86 -35.16 -24.50
C PHE A 414 8.48 -34.73 -23.97
N ALA A 415 7.40 -35.16 -24.64
CA ALA A 415 6.04 -34.97 -24.15
C ALA A 415 5.82 -35.68 -22.79
N LYS A 416 6.38 -36.87 -22.60
CA LYS A 416 6.36 -37.56 -21.30
C LYS A 416 7.18 -36.83 -20.23
N LEU A 417 8.38 -36.35 -20.51
CA LEU A 417 9.21 -35.54 -19.59
C LEU A 417 8.48 -34.26 -19.14
N LEU A 418 7.78 -33.60 -20.08
CA LEU A 418 6.92 -32.45 -19.78
C LEU A 418 5.70 -32.84 -18.94
N ALA A 419 5.06 -33.97 -19.26
CA ALA A 419 3.91 -34.50 -18.54
C ALA A 419 4.28 -34.99 -17.13
N GLU A 420 5.42 -35.64 -16.93
CA GLU A 420 5.91 -36.09 -15.62
C GLU A 420 6.19 -34.91 -14.68
N LYS A 421 6.64 -33.76 -15.23
CA LYS A 421 6.74 -32.51 -14.47
C LYS A 421 5.41 -31.80 -14.24
N THR A 422 4.39 -32.10 -15.03
CA THR A 422 3.02 -31.68 -14.72
C THR A 422 2.31 -32.81 -13.99
N ASN A 423 2.56 -32.87 -12.69
CA ASN A 423 2.12 -33.94 -11.81
C ASN A 423 0.72 -34.45 -12.17
N ALA A 424 0.54 -35.77 -12.20
CA ALA A 424 -0.78 -36.39 -12.25
C ALA A 424 -1.73 -35.83 -11.17
N ASP A 425 -1.17 -35.33 -10.07
CA ASP A 425 -1.85 -34.58 -9.02
C ASP A 425 -2.54 -33.30 -9.51
N MET A 426 -1.97 -32.56 -10.48
CA MET A 426 -2.59 -31.36 -11.05
C MET A 426 -3.81 -31.70 -11.90
N LEU A 427 -3.76 -32.78 -12.69
CA LEU A 427 -4.91 -33.26 -13.46
C LEU A 427 -6.01 -33.79 -12.53
N ALA A 428 -5.63 -34.47 -11.45
CA ALA A 428 -6.55 -34.88 -10.40
C ALA A 428 -7.16 -33.67 -9.69
N GLU A 429 -6.36 -32.65 -9.36
CA GLU A 429 -6.79 -31.40 -8.74
C GLU A 429 -7.73 -30.59 -9.65
N GLN A 430 -7.44 -30.49 -10.95
CA GLN A 430 -8.33 -29.85 -11.91
C GLN A 430 -9.71 -30.51 -11.90
N LYS A 431 -9.75 -31.84 -11.98
CA LYS A 431 -10.99 -32.61 -11.98
C LYS A 431 -11.77 -32.45 -10.66
N THR A 432 -11.08 -32.40 -9.51
CA THR A 432 -11.74 -32.15 -8.22
C THR A 432 -12.30 -30.74 -8.15
N LEU A 433 -11.52 -29.72 -8.54
CA LEU A 433 -11.95 -28.32 -8.56
C LEU A 433 -13.14 -28.09 -9.49
N GLU A 434 -13.16 -28.68 -10.69
CA GLU A 434 -14.31 -28.62 -11.60
C GLU A 434 -15.56 -29.23 -10.97
N THR A 435 -15.41 -30.37 -10.29
CA THR A 435 -16.52 -31.04 -9.60
C THR A 435 -17.04 -30.19 -8.43
N GLU A 436 -16.16 -29.60 -7.64
CA GLU A 436 -16.53 -28.71 -6.52
C GLU A 436 -17.18 -27.42 -7.01
N LEU A 437 -16.66 -26.83 -8.08
CA LEU A 437 -17.25 -25.65 -8.73
C LEU A 437 -18.68 -25.94 -9.17
N ASN A 438 -18.91 -27.06 -9.86
CA ASN A 438 -20.25 -27.46 -10.32
C ASN A 438 -21.22 -27.70 -9.17
N ARG A 439 -20.76 -28.28 -8.05
CA ARG A 439 -21.58 -28.44 -6.83
C ARG A 439 -21.93 -27.09 -6.21
N ALA A 440 -20.95 -26.19 -6.10
CA ALA A 440 -21.14 -24.88 -5.50
C ALA A 440 -22.07 -23.99 -6.33
N THR A 441 -21.95 -24.01 -7.66
CA THR A 441 -22.84 -23.28 -8.58
C THR A 441 -24.26 -23.82 -8.50
N ALA A 442 -24.45 -25.15 -8.57
CA ALA A 442 -25.76 -25.77 -8.44
C ALA A 442 -26.44 -25.44 -7.10
N ARG A 443 -25.68 -25.45 -5.99
CA ARG A 443 -26.20 -25.06 -4.67
C ARG A 443 -26.59 -23.58 -4.62
N ASN A 444 -25.78 -22.70 -5.21
CA ASN A 444 -26.06 -21.26 -5.27
C ASN A 444 -27.33 -20.95 -6.10
N GLU A 445 -27.56 -21.68 -7.19
CA GLU A 445 -28.80 -21.61 -7.98
C GLU A 445 -30.00 -22.13 -7.19
N MET A 446 -29.84 -23.27 -6.49
CA MET A 446 -30.87 -23.83 -5.60
C MET A 446 -31.25 -22.87 -4.46
N LEU A 447 -30.28 -22.17 -3.86
CA LEU A 447 -30.56 -21.16 -2.83
C LEU A 447 -31.35 -19.98 -3.39
N THR A 448 -31.13 -19.62 -4.66
CA THR A 448 -31.87 -18.55 -5.32
C THR A 448 -33.35 -18.93 -5.48
N SER A 449 -33.64 -20.18 -5.88
CA SER A 449 -35.02 -20.67 -5.96
C SER A 449 -35.67 -20.84 -4.59
N LEU A 450 -34.92 -21.31 -3.57
CA LEU A 450 -35.40 -21.38 -2.19
C LEU A 450 -35.73 -20.00 -1.63
N PHE A 451 -34.91 -18.98 -1.92
CA PHE A 451 -35.15 -17.61 -1.49
C PHE A 451 -36.44 -17.06 -2.09
N ALA A 452 -36.65 -17.25 -3.40
CA ALA A 452 -37.88 -16.84 -4.08
C ALA A 452 -39.12 -17.53 -3.48
N LYS A 453 -39.05 -18.84 -3.25
CA LYS A 453 -40.13 -19.60 -2.63
C LYS A 453 -40.43 -19.15 -1.20
N THR A 454 -39.39 -18.87 -0.40
CA THR A 454 -39.56 -18.41 0.98
C THR A 454 -40.25 -17.04 1.04
N TYR A 455 -40.00 -16.17 0.04
CA TYR A 455 -40.72 -14.91 -0.12
C TYR A 455 -42.20 -15.13 -0.49
N GLU A 456 -42.49 -16.02 -1.43
CA GLU A 456 -43.88 -16.38 -1.80
C GLU A 456 -44.67 -16.98 -0.62
N ASP A 457 -44.02 -17.86 0.16
CA ASP A 457 -44.63 -18.47 1.35
C ASP A 457 -44.86 -17.44 2.48
N ASN A 458 -44.04 -16.39 2.58
CA ASN A 458 -44.29 -15.26 3.49
C ASN A 458 -45.48 -14.41 3.04
N VAL A 459 -45.53 -14.03 1.75
CA VAL A 459 -46.64 -13.22 1.19
C VAL A 459 -47.98 -13.97 1.28
N SER A 460 -47.98 -15.30 1.14
CA SER A 460 -49.17 -16.13 1.30
C SER A 460 -49.57 -16.41 2.76
N GLY A 461 -48.84 -15.87 3.74
CA GLY A 461 -49.13 -16.01 5.17
C GLY A 461 -48.85 -17.40 5.75
N LYS A 462 -48.18 -18.28 5.00
CA LYS A 462 -47.76 -19.61 5.48
C LYS A 462 -46.52 -19.54 6.37
N LEU A 463 -45.73 -18.48 6.21
CA LEU A 463 -44.54 -18.17 7.00
C LEU A 463 -44.79 -16.87 7.78
N SER A 464 -44.26 -16.77 9.00
CA SER A 464 -44.26 -15.50 9.73
C SER A 464 -43.10 -14.61 9.28
N ASP A 465 -43.25 -13.29 9.40
CA ASP A 465 -42.20 -12.34 9.07
C ASP A 465 -40.89 -12.59 9.82
N GLU A 466 -40.98 -13.03 11.08
CA GLU A 466 -39.82 -13.39 11.91
C GLU A 466 -39.06 -14.61 11.33
N MET A 467 -39.77 -15.67 10.95
CA MET A 467 -39.18 -16.84 10.30
C MET A 467 -38.64 -16.52 8.90
N TYR A 468 -39.30 -15.61 8.17
CA TYR A 468 -38.80 -15.12 6.89
C TYR A 468 -37.45 -14.42 7.04
N MET A 469 -37.31 -13.52 8.03
CA MET A 469 -36.05 -12.81 8.28
C MET A 469 -34.91 -13.78 8.64
N GLU A 470 -35.17 -14.78 9.47
CA GLU A 470 -34.14 -15.77 9.83
C GLU A 470 -33.69 -16.63 8.64
N LEU A 471 -34.64 -17.16 7.85
CA LEU A 471 -34.33 -18.00 6.70
C LEU A 471 -33.68 -17.20 5.56
N SER A 472 -34.17 -16.01 5.28
CA SER A 472 -33.59 -15.11 4.26
C SER A 472 -32.17 -14.71 4.62
N HIS A 473 -31.91 -14.38 5.89
CA HIS A 473 -30.56 -14.08 6.37
C HIS A 473 -29.64 -15.30 6.21
N LYS A 474 -30.09 -16.48 6.63
CA LYS A 474 -29.30 -17.73 6.51
C LYS A 474 -28.94 -18.04 5.06
N TYR A 475 -29.90 -17.94 4.14
CA TYR A 475 -29.65 -18.17 2.71
C TYR A 475 -28.73 -17.11 2.11
N GLU A 476 -28.84 -15.85 2.52
CA GLU A 476 -27.96 -14.79 2.03
C GLU A 476 -26.51 -15.00 2.47
N VAL A 477 -26.29 -15.39 3.73
CA VAL A 477 -24.95 -15.74 4.24
C VAL A 477 -24.36 -16.92 3.47
N GLU A 478 -25.11 -18.01 3.30
CA GLU A 478 -24.66 -19.19 2.53
C GLU A 478 -24.35 -18.82 1.07
N ARG A 479 -25.16 -17.94 0.46
CA ARG A 479 -24.96 -17.45 -0.91
C ARG A 479 -23.67 -16.64 -1.05
N LEU A 480 -23.34 -15.78 -0.08
CA LEU A 480 -22.10 -15.00 -0.08
C LEU A 480 -20.86 -15.89 0.07
N GLU A 481 -20.93 -16.90 0.93
CA GLU A 481 -19.86 -17.90 1.08
C GLU A 481 -19.64 -18.69 -0.21
N LEU A 482 -20.72 -19.17 -0.84
CA LEU A 482 -20.64 -19.91 -2.10
C LEU A 482 -20.11 -19.05 -3.24
N LYS A 483 -20.53 -17.78 -3.36
CA LYS A 483 -19.98 -16.86 -4.37
C LYS A 483 -18.48 -16.66 -4.21
N THR A 484 -17.99 -16.58 -2.97
CA THR A 484 -16.56 -16.46 -2.68
C THR A 484 -15.82 -17.72 -3.11
N LYS A 485 -16.31 -18.90 -2.73
CA LYS A 485 -15.73 -20.19 -3.14
C LYS A 485 -15.74 -20.38 -4.67
N ILE A 486 -16.83 -20.05 -5.34
CA ILE A 486 -16.94 -20.10 -6.81
C ILE A 486 -15.87 -19.23 -7.47
N PHE A 487 -15.64 -18.02 -6.94
CA PHE A 487 -14.59 -17.14 -7.43
C PHE A 487 -13.19 -17.75 -7.24
N GLU A 488 -12.89 -18.27 -6.05
CA GLU A 488 -11.61 -18.91 -5.73
C GLU A 488 -11.34 -20.14 -6.63
N TYR A 489 -12.35 -21.00 -6.82
CA TYR A 489 -12.23 -22.17 -7.70
C TYR A 489 -11.98 -21.76 -9.16
N LYS A 490 -12.68 -20.74 -9.67
CA LYS A 490 -12.46 -20.21 -11.02
C LYS A 490 -11.05 -19.63 -11.18
N GLU A 491 -10.55 -18.91 -10.18
CA GLU A 491 -9.19 -18.36 -10.23
C GLU A 491 -8.13 -19.47 -10.26
N ARG A 492 -8.30 -20.53 -9.48
CA ARG A 492 -7.38 -21.69 -9.49
C ARG A 492 -7.43 -22.44 -10.82
N LEU A 493 -8.62 -22.70 -11.36
CA LEU A 493 -8.77 -23.33 -12.67
C LEU A 493 -8.16 -22.48 -13.80
N ALA A 494 -8.31 -21.16 -13.73
CA ALA A 494 -7.67 -20.26 -14.69
C ALA A 494 -6.14 -20.36 -14.64
N LYS A 495 -5.54 -20.48 -13.45
CA LYS A 495 -4.08 -20.68 -13.31
C LYS A 495 -3.62 -22.01 -13.90
N ILE A 496 -4.39 -23.09 -13.68
CA ILE A 496 -4.07 -24.41 -14.26
C ILE A 496 -4.16 -24.36 -15.78
N SER A 497 -5.24 -23.77 -16.33
CA SER A 497 -5.43 -23.61 -17.78
C SER A 497 -4.37 -22.72 -18.43
N GLU A 498 -3.97 -21.64 -17.76
CA GLU A 498 -2.87 -20.78 -18.20
C GLU A 498 -1.55 -21.59 -18.27
N MET A 499 -1.27 -22.46 -17.30
CA MET A 499 -0.10 -23.34 -17.38
C MET A 499 -0.16 -24.31 -18.57
N GLU A 500 -1.31 -24.87 -18.91
CA GLU A 500 -1.46 -25.75 -20.09
C GLU A 500 -1.28 -25.01 -21.41
N GLN A 501 -1.95 -23.87 -21.59
CA GLN A 501 -1.84 -23.07 -22.82
C GLN A 501 -0.41 -22.59 -23.06
N ASN A 502 0.30 -22.26 -21.97
CA ASN A 502 1.69 -21.85 -22.02
C ASN A 502 2.65 -22.99 -22.43
N LYS A 503 2.31 -24.28 -22.23
CA LYS A 503 3.12 -25.41 -22.75
C LYS A 503 3.03 -25.51 -24.27
N ASP A 504 1.82 -25.40 -24.80
CA ASP A 504 1.60 -25.42 -26.25
C ASP A 504 2.33 -24.24 -26.91
N ASP A 505 2.33 -23.09 -26.25
CA ASP A 505 3.06 -21.91 -26.72
C ASP A 505 4.58 -22.10 -26.60
N PHE A 506 5.08 -22.78 -25.58
CA PHE A 506 6.50 -23.18 -25.50
C PHE A 506 6.90 -24.10 -26.67
N LEU A 507 6.11 -25.14 -26.96
CA LEU A 507 6.37 -26.05 -28.10
C LEU A 507 6.35 -25.30 -29.44
N LYS A 508 5.40 -24.39 -29.64
CA LYS A 508 5.35 -23.52 -30.82
C LYS A 508 6.59 -22.63 -30.92
N ALA A 509 7.02 -22.03 -29.80
CA ALA A 509 8.19 -21.15 -29.77
C ALA A 509 9.48 -21.92 -30.09
N VAL A 510 9.63 -23.16 -29.60
CA VAL A 510 10.78 -24.03 -29.95
C VAL A 510 10.75 -24.40 -31.43
N ARG A 511 9.59 -24.77 -31.98
CA ARG A 511 9.44 -25.06 -33.42
C ARG A 511 9.76 -23.83 -34.28
N LYS A 512 9.32 -22.64 -33.87
CA LYS A 512 9.63 -21.37 -34.53
C LYS A 512 11.13 -21.02 -34.48
N PHE A 513 11.84 -21.42 -33.43
CA PHE A 513 13.30 -21.31 -33.40
C PHE A 513 13.96 -22.26 -34.40
N MET A 514 13.43 -23.47 -34.62
CA MET A 514 13.98 -24.37 -35.64
C MET A 514 13.96 -23.76 -37.05
N GLU A 515 12.99 -22.89 -37.33
CA GLU A 515 12.91 -22.16 -38.61
C GLU A 515 13.83 -20.93 -38.68
N MET A 516 14.29 -20.41 -37.53
CA MET A 516 15.10 -19.20 -37.44
C MET A 516 16.56 -19.53 -37.07
N GLU A 517 17.49 -19.31 -37.99
CA GLU A 517 18.94 -19.52 -37.75
C GLU A 517 19.58 -18.51 -36.77
N SER A 518 18.81 -17.63 -36.12
CA SER A 518 19.32 -16.58 -35.22
C SER A 518 18.43 -16.31 -34.00
N LEU A 519 19.06 -15.88 -32.90
CA LEU A 519 18.37 -15.50 -31.67
C LEU A 519 17.80 -14.09 -31.77
N THR A 520 16.57 -13.91 -31.31
CA THR A 520 15.93 -12.59 -31.24
C THR A 520 15.39 -12.31 -29.85
N ALA A 521 15.36 -11.04 -29.43
CA ALA A 521 14.87 -10.66 -28.12
C ALA A 521 13.40 -11.07 -27.84
N PRO A 522 12.45 -11.01 -28.82
CA PRO A 522 11.10 -11.55 -28.62
C PRO A 522 11.09 -13.06 -28.34
N MET A 523 11.88 -13.83 -29.07
CA MET A 523 11.98 -15.27 -28.89
C MET A 523 12.55 -15.65 -27.52
N LEU A 524 13.59 -14.95 -27.06
CA LEU A 524 14.12 -15.16 -25.71
C LEU A 524 13.06 -14.91 -24.62
N ARG A 525 12.19 -13.92 -24.80
CA ARG A 525 11.07 -13.63 -23.86
C ARG A 525 9.99 -14.72 -23.86
N GLU A 526 9.81 -15.42 -24.97
CA GLU A 526 8.85 -16.52 -25.09
C GLU A 526 9.42 -17.81 -24.47
N LEU A 527 10.71 -18.09 -24.69
CA LEU A 527 11.34 -19.37 -24.32
C LEU A 527 11.98 -19.40 -22.93
N ILE A 528 12.64 -18.33 -22.52
CA ILE A 528 13.50 -18.30 -21.33
C ILE A 528 12.82 -17.48 -20.24
N ASP A 529 12.77 -18.03 -19.03
CA ASP A 529 12.34 -17.28 -17.84
C ASP A 529 13.53 -16.51 -17.26
N HIS A 530 14.60 -17.23 -16.91
CA HIS A 530 15.85 -16.65 -16.44
C HIS A 530 17.04 -17.59 -16.67
N ILE A 531 18.24 -17.06 -16.55
CA ILE A 531 19.49 -17.79 -16.70
C ILE A 531 20.37 -17.49 -15.48
N ASP A 532 20.73 -18.54 -14.76
CA ASP A 532 21.62 -18.47 -13.62
C ASP A 532 23.07 -18.66 -14.07
N VAL A 533 23.89 -17.67 -13.74
CA VAL A 533 25.32 -17.66 -14.03
C VAL A 533 26.07 -17.93 -12.73
N TYR A 534 26.88 -18.98 -12.71
CA TYR A 534 27.75 -19.33 -11.58
C TYR A 534 29.15 -18.71 -11.72
N GLU A 535 29.91 -18.78 -10.64
CA GLU A 535 31.33 -18.44 -10.65
C GLU A 535 32.14 -19.36 -11.59
N LYS A 536 33.26 -18.84 -12.08
CA LYS A 536 34.23 -19.63 -12.86
C LYS A 536 35.06 -20.49 -11.91
N GLU A 537 35.12 -21.77 -12.17
CA GLU A 537 35.92 -22.75 -11.42
C GLU A 537 37.08 -23.25 -12.31
N GLY A 538 38.27 -23.52 -11.75
CA GLY A 538 39.39 -24.09 -12.52
C GLY A 538 40.77 -23.45 -12.31
N GLY A 539 41.73 -23.85 -13.15
CA GLY A 539 43.17 -23.56 -13.01
C GLY A 539 43.63 -22.21 -13.59
N LYS A 540 44.95 -21.97 -13.67
CA LYS A 540 45.53 -20.67 -14.11
C LYS A 540 45.22 -20.27 -15.56
N LYS A 541 44.83 -21.22 -16.43
CA LYS A 541 44.60 -20.99 -17.88
C LYS A 541 43.29 -21.58 -18.42
N ASN A 542 42.77 -22.65 -17.81
CA ASN A 542 41.54 -23.29 -18.26
C ASN A 542 40.51 -23.21 -17.13
N TYR A 543 39.36 -22.63 -17.44
CA TYR A 543 38.25 -22.46 -16.51
C TYR A 543 37.02 -23.18 -17.04
N THR A 544 36.20 -23.68 -16.14
CA THR A 544 34.83 -24.09 -16.42
C THR A 544 33.89 -23.08 -15.79
N GLN A 545 32.76 -22.80 -16.44
CA GLN A 545 31.73 -21.95 -15.88
C GLN A 545 30.38 -22.61 -16.03
N ARG A 546 29.70 -22.84 -14.91
CA ARG A 546 28.35 -23.41 -14.92
C ARG A 546 27.33 -22.34 -15.28
N ILE A 547 26.38 -22.70 -16.13
CA ILE A 547 25.23 -21.87 -16.49
C ILE A 547 24.00 -22.77 -16.46
N VAL A 548 22.91 -22.27 -15.88
CA VAL A 548 21.64 -23.00 -15.82
C VAL A 548 20.57 -22.14 -16.49
N ILE A 549 19.93 -22.68 -17.51
CA ILE A 549 18.85 -22.01 -18.24
C ILE A 549 17.52 -22.53 -17.70
N TYR A 550 16.69 -21.62 -17.21
CA TYR A 550 15.33 -21.90 -16.82
C TYR A 550 14.40 -21.50 -17.96
N TYR A 551 13.76 -22.50 -18.56
CA TYR A 551 12.78 -22.29 -19.59
C TYR A 551 11.45 -21.89 -18.98
N ARG A 552 10.75 -21.01 -19.68
CA ARG A 552 9.42 -20.59 -19.27
C ARG A 552 8.51 -21.82 -19.22
N PHE A 553 7.73 -21.93 -18.14
CA PHE A 553 6.71 -22.98 -17.94
C PHE A 553 7.22 -24.41 -17.68
N VAL A 554 8.47 -24.72 -18.05
CA VAL A 554 9.09 -26.04 -17.77
C VAL A 554 10.11 -25.96 -16.63
N GLY A 555 10.64 -24.77 -16.36
CA GLY A 555 11.76 -24.57 -15.44
C GLY A 555 13.04 -25.14 -16.03
N TYR A 556 13.88 -25.74 -15.19
CA TYR A 556 15.11 -26.40 -15.66
C TYR A 556 14.79 -27.72 -16.37
N LEU A 557 15.30 -27.89 -17.59
CA LEU A 557 15.22 -29.14 -18.35
C LEU A 557 16.58 -29.81 -18.33
N GLU A 558 16.65 -31.02 -17.77
CA GLU A 558 17.84 -31.86 -17.88
C GLU A 558 17.67 -32.75 -19.10
N LEU A 559 18.43 -32.46 -20.16
CA LEU A 559 18.46 -33.31 -21.34
C LEU A 559 19.39 -34.51 -21.08
N PRO A 560 18.98 -35.74 -21.44
CA PRO A 560 19.88 -36.89 -21.42
C PRO A 560 21.14 -36.55 -22.22
N SER A 561 22.33 -36.91 -21.71
CA SER A 561 23.59 -36.44 -22.29
C SER A 561 23.69 -36.79 -23.78
N SER A 562 23.60 -35.78 -24.64
CA SER A 562 24.02 -35.89 -26.03
C SER A 562 25.54 -35.88 -26.07
N ASP A 563 26.16 -36.67 -26.96
CA ASP A 563 27.60 -36.64 -27.26
C ASP A 563 28.12 -35.28 -27.82
N ASP A 564 27.27 -34.24 -27.85
CA ASP A 564 27.57 -32.93 -28.40
C ASP A 564 28.48 -32.11 -27.45
N GLU A 565 29.61 -31.62 -27.97
CA GLU A 565 30.61 -30.88 -27.18
C GLU A 565 30.06 -29.58 -26.56
N ASN A 566 30.54 -29.23 -25.35
CA ASN A 566 30.26 -27.95 -24.70
C ASN A 566 30.91 -26.77 -25.42
N TYR A 567 30.31 -25.59 -25.30
CA TYR A 567 30.90 -24.37 -25.85
C TYR A 567 32.21 -24.00 -25.14
N LYS A 568 33.30 -23.88 -25.91
CA LYS A 568 34.61 -23.42 -25.45
C LYS A 568 34.93 -22.06 -26.06
N ALA A 569 35.11 -21.06 -25.20
CA ALA A 569 35.43 -19.70 -25.63
C ALA A 569 36.88 -19.33 -25.30
N ASN A 570 37.62 -18.81 -26.28
CA ASN A 570 38.94 -18.22 -26.03
C ASN A 570 38.77 -16.76 -25.59
N THR A 571 38.77 -16.53 -24.28
CA THR A 571 38.42 -15.21 -23.73
C THR A 571 39.56 -14.19 -23.78
N ARG A 572 40.81 -14.68 -23.78
CA ARG A 572 42.08 -13.93 -23.97
C ARG A 572 43.17 -14.91 -24.38
N LYS A 573 44.28 -14.42 -24.96
CA LYS A 573 45.40 -15.26 -25.46
C LYS A 573 45.81 -16.33 -24.44
N GLY A 574 45.46 -17.59 -24.73
CA GLY A 574 45.78 -18.77 -23.91
C GLY A 574 44.88 -18.97 -22.69
N VAL A 575 43.65 -18.44 -22.68
CA VAL A 575 42.63 -18.73 -21.66
C VAL A 575 41.33 -19.18 -22.28
N ASP A 576 41.05 -20.46 -22.07
CA ASP A 576 39.85 -21.13 -22.53
C ASP A 576 38.85 -21.26 -21.37
N VAL A 577 37.59 -20.95 -21.67
CA VAL A 577 36.47 -21.15 -20.76
C VAL A 577 35.51 -22.14 -21.40
N GLU A 578 35.32 -23.28 -20.74
CA GLU A 578 34.30 -24.26 -21.10
C GLU A 578 33.03 -23.98 -20.31
N TYR A 579 31.91 -23.85 -21.00
CA TYR A 579 30.61 -23.56 -20.39
C TYR A 579 29.79 -24.83 -20.24
N ILE A 580 29.41 -25.14 -19.00
CA ILE A 580 28.76 -26.39 -18.64
C ILE A 580 27.28 -26.11 -18.31
N PRO A 581 26.32 -26.60 -19.10
CA PRO A 581 24.89 -26.38 -18.89
C PRO A 581 24.25 -27.18 -17.73
N THR A 582 25.01 -28.06 -17.07
CA THR A 582 24.45 -29.08 -16.17
C THR A 582 24.61 -28.79 -14.68
N VAL A 583 23.65 -29.27 -13.89
CA VAL A 583 23.82 -29.51 -12.45
C VAL A 583 24.43 -30.90 -12.30
N LYS A 584 25.65 -31.04 -11.76
CA LYS A 584 26.04 -32.32 -11.15
C LYS A 584 25.02 -32.60 -10.05
N SER A 585 24.19 -33.62 -10.24
CA SER A 585 23.42 -34.24 -9.17
C SER A 585 24.35 -34.46 -7.97
N ALA A 586 24.01 -33.83 -6.84
CA ALA A 586 24.67 -34.07 -5.56
C ALA A 586 24.24 -35.43 -5.00
#